data_AF-A0A3D1GB04-F1
#
_entry.id   AF-A0A3D1GB04-F1
#
_cell.length_a   1.000
_cell.length_b   1.000
_cell.length_c   1.000
_cell.angle_alpha   90.00
_cell.angle_beta   90.00
_cell.angle_gamma   90.00
#
_symmetry.space_group_name_H-M   'P 1'
#
loop_
_entity.id
_entity.type
_entity.pdbx_description
1 polymer ?
#
loop_
_entity_poly.entity_id
_entity_poly.type
_entity_poly.pdbx_seq_one_letter_code
_entity_poly.pdbx_strand_id
1 'polypeptide(L)'
;MTIEKEPLTTPIAEGRARILLKLGIIECETENNAPDFITIENDKVYLKIDMPDADIRIDEFEKEYPVTFLRSNDGKTFFEFDGESIWFDINIDQVKDVWVADLSFRLLSNNSRYLAYYIKKLDHQFEWLQPDMKSGEIKSMSITTKKFKPPKITGKEVFSATEVLRCADMVSRSIKKIDLRVGGAYVKFNTDKGRLEPLIIGMADRLGYKIEALSPADIMNLESQGQNVSHSIFLK
;
A
#
# COMPACT_ATOMS: atom_id res chain seq x y z
N MET A 1 -5.64 -19.91 18.61
CA MET A 1 -6.94 -20.11 17.94
C MET A 1 -7.90 -19.06 18.45
N THR A 2 -8.00 -17.95 17.73
CA THR A 2 -9.05 -16.96 17.96
C THR A 2 -10.29 -17.51 17.27
N ILE A 3 -11.37 -17.73 17.99
CA ILE A 3 -12.64 -18.12 17.38
C ILE A 3 -13.08 -16.91 16.56
N GLU A 4 -12.93 -16.99 15.23
CA GLU A 4 -13.51 -15.98 14.34
C GLU A 4 -15.02 -16.03 14.54
N LYS A 5 -15.55 -14.97 15.15
CA LYS A 5 -16.99 -14.80 15.29
C LYS A 5 -17.56 -14.55 13.90
N GLU A 6 -18.50 -15.39 13.49
CA GLU A 6 -19.15 -15.22 12.19
C GLU A 6 -19.99 -13.92 12.18
N PRO A 7 -19.89 -13.12 11.11
CA PRO A 7 -20.53 -11.80 11.03
C PRO A 7 -22.05 -11.87 10.95
N LEU A 8 -22.62 -13.03 10.57
CA LEU A 8 -24.06 -13.24 10.46
C LEU A 8 -24.72 -13.74 11.75
N THR A 9 -23.93 -14.28 12.69
CA THR A 9 -24.44 -14.83 13.95
C THR A 9 -24.16 -13.94 15.15
N THR A 10 -23.19 -13.03 15.04
CA THR A 10 -22.88 -12.06 16.08
C THR A 10 -23.96 -10.97 16.13
N PRO A 11 -24.59 -10.68 17.28
CA PRO A 11 -25.58 -9.61 17.39
C PRO A 11 -25.04 -8.25 16.92
N ILE A 12 -25.91 -7.43 16.34
CA ILE A 12 -25.64 -6.03 15.97
C ILE A 12 -26.36 -5.16 16.99
N ALA A 13 -25.65 -4.23 17.62
CA ALA A 13 -26.27 -3.34 18.61
C ALA A 13 -27.31 -2.41 17.97
N GLU A 14 -28.31 -2.00 18.74
CA GLU A 14 -29.35 -1.09 18.28
C GLU A 14 -28.76 0.22 17.74
N GLY A 15 -29.33 0.73 16.65
CA GLY A 15 -28.83 1.93 15.95
C GLY A 15 -27.55 1.72 15.14
N ARG A 16 -27.00 0.50 15.10
CA ARG A 16 -25.80 0.18 14.32
C ARG A 16 -26.12 -0.60 13.04
N ALA A 17 -25.18 -0.51 12.11
CA ALA A 17 -25.11 -1.30 10.91
C ALA A 17 -23.78 -2.06 10.91
N ARG A 18 -23.79 -3.32 10.45
CA ARG A 18 -22.56 -4.06 10.21
C ARG A 18 -22.17 -3.93 8.75
N ILE A 19 -20.91 -3.61 8.51
CA ILE A 19 -20.33 -3.57 7.18
C ILE A 19 -19.40 -4.76 7.02
N LEU A 20 -19.59 -5.51 5.95
CA LEU A 20 -18.70 -6.56 5.48
C LEU A 20 -17.90 -6.03 4.29
N LEU A 21 -16.58 -6.08 4.38
CA LEU A 21 -15.66 -5.79 3.30
C LEU A 21 -15.05 -7.11 2.81
N LYS A 22 -15.47 -7.54 1.62
CA LYS A 22 -14.94 -8.72 0.92
C LYS A 22 -13.93 -8.27 -0.12
N LEU A 23 -12.81 -8.98 -0.19
CA LEU A 23 -11.70 -8.64 -1.07
C LEU A 23 -11.53 -9.73 -2.12
N GLY A 24 -11.36 -9.32 -3.38
CA GLY A 24 -10.96 -10.22 -4.44
C GLY A 24 -9.45 -10.48 -4.43
N ILE A 25 -8.99 -11.17 -5.47
CA ILE A 25 -7.56 -11.39 -5.72
C ILE A 25 -6.86 -10.04 -5.89
N ILE A 26 -5.70 -9.90 -5.23
CA ILE A 26 -4.86 -8.72 -5.30
C ILE A 26 -3.81 -8.95 -6.41
N GLU A 27 -3.94 -8.22 -7.52
CA GLU A 27 -2.92 -8.18 -8.58
C GLU A 27 -1.97 -7.02 -8.29
N CYS A 28 -0.68 -7.31 -8.18
CA CYS A 28 0.35 -6.29 -7.94
C CYS A 28 1.56 -6.46 -8.86
N GLU A 29 2.28 -5.36 -9.05
CA GLU A 29 3.65 -5.36 -9.55
C GLU A 29 4.60 -5.40 -8.36
N THR A 30 5.75 -6.04 -8.53
CA THR A 30 6.75 -6.21 -7.47
C THR A 30 8.09 -5.60 -7.87
N GLU A 31 8.80 -5.08 -6.88
CA GLU A 31 10.18 -4.65 -7.05
C GLU A 31 11.04 -5.35 -6.01
N ASN A 32 12.08 -6.05 -6.47
CA ASN A 32 13.01 -6.79 -5.63
C ASN A 32 14.44 -6.28 -5.85
N ASN A 33 15.01 -5.66 -4.82
CA ASN A 33 16.37 -5.10 -4.84
C ASN A 33 17.45 -6.10 -4.41
N ALA A 34 17.06 -7.29 -3.94
CA ALA A 34 17.99 -8.32 -3.45
C ALA A 34 17.50 -9.74 -3.83
N PRO A 35 17.30 -10.03 -5.13
CA PRO A 35 16.71 -11.29 -5.60
C PRO A 35 17.52 -12.54 -5.20
N ASP A 36 18.83 -12.39 -4.98
CA ASP A 36 19.71 -13.49 -4.54
C ASP A 36 19.51 -13.87 -3.06
N PHE A 37 18.86 -13.00 -2.27
CA PHE A 37 18.70 -13.17 -0.81
C PHE A 37 17.26 -13.40 -0.39
N ILE A 38 16.31 -12.82 -1.12
CA ILE A 38 14.89 -12.95 -0.82
C ILE A 38 14.07 -13.09 -2.09
N THR A 39 13.13 -14.02 -2.06
CA THR A 39 12.14 -14.22 -3.13
C THR A 39 10.76 -13.81 -2.66
N ILE A 40 9.89 -13.52 -3.61
CA ILE A 40 8.52 -13.09 -3.34
C ILE A 40 7.73 -14.20 -2.64
N GLU A 41 7.95 -15.47 -3.01
CA GLU A 41 7.22 -16.61 -2.43
C GLU A 41 7.53 -16.82 -0.94
N ASN A 42 8.71 -16.39 -0.50
CA ASN A 42 9.18 -16.57 0.87
C ASN A 42 8.90 -15.36 1.78
N ASP A 43 8.35 -14.28 1.24
CA ASP A 43 8.04 -13.09 2.03
C ASP A 43 6.71 -13.25 2.80
N LYS A 44 6.62 -12.61 3.96
CA LYS A 44 5.37 -12.46 4.68
C LYS A 44 4.78 -11.10 4.34
N VAL A 45 3.60 -11.10 3.74
CA VAL A 45 2.96 -9.90 3.22
C VAL A 45 1.67 -9.63 3.99
N TYR A 46 1.45 -8.36 4.31
CA TYR A 46 0.26 -7.91 5.02
C TYR A 46 -0.47 -6.82 4.22
N LEU A 47 -1.78 -6.89 4.16
CA LEU A 47 -2.65 -5.85 3.65
C LEU A 47 -2.95 -4.81 4.75
N LYS A 48 -2.77 -3.55 4.39
CA LYS A 48 -3.18 -2.39 5.17
C LYS A 48 -4.26 -1.63 4.41
N ILE A 49 -5.32 -1.24 5.12
CA ILE A 49 -6.47 -0.52 4.57
C ILE A 49 -6.50 0.86 5.19
N ASP A 50 -6.86 1.86 4.38
CA ASP A 50 -6.99 3.23 4.83
C ASP A 50 -8.21 3.88 4.12
N MET A 51 -8.79 4.88 4.77
CA MET A 51 -9.95 5.62 4.28
C MET A 51 -9.66 7.13 4.41
N PRO A 52 -8.76 7.67 3.57
CA PRO A 52 -8.16 8.98 3.79
C PRO A 52 -9.14 10.15 3.70
N ASP A 53 -10.25 9.97 2.98
CA ASP A 53 -11.23 11.03 2.70
C ASP A 53 -12.42 11.03 3.68
N ALA A 54 -12.45 10.15 4.68
CA ALA A 54 -13.56 10.04 5.62
C ALA A 54 -13.14 10.38 7.05
N ASP A 55 -13.97 11.16 7.73
CA ASP A 55 -13.78 11.56 9.13
C ASP A 55 -14.27 10.50 10.13
N ILE A 56 -14.22 9.22 9.72
CA ILE A 56 -14.71 8.09 10.50
C ILE A 56 -13.52 7.19 10.83
N ARG A 57 -13.29 6.99 12.12
CA ARG A 57 -12.32 6.04 12.62
C ARG A 57 -12.93 4.64 12.65
N ILE A 58 -12.26 3.68 12.01
CA ILE A 58 -12.63 2.27 11.98
C ILE A 58 -11.47 1.48 12.55
N ASP A 59 -11.67 0.86 13.72
CA ASP A 59 -10.59 0.15 14.44
C ASP A 59 -10.03 -1.04 13.63
N GLU A 60 -10.85 -1.67 12.79
CA GLU A 60 -10.42 -2.70 11.85
C GLU A 60 -9.36 -2.19 10.87
N PHE A 61 -9.43 -0.93 10.44
CA PHE A 61 -8.45 -0.37 9.50
C PHE A 61 -7.11 -0.06 10.18
N GLU A 62 -7.03 -0.08 11.51
CA GLU A 62 -5.77 0.02 12.25
C GLU A 62 -4.96 -1.29 12.21
N LYS A 63 -5.58 -2.41 11.86
CA LYS A 63 -4.95 -3.74 11.82
C LYS A 63 -4.15 -3.95 10.53
N GLU A 64 -3.29 -4.97 10.56
CA GLU A 64 -2.59 -5.51 9.40
C GLU A 64 -3.09 -6.94 9.16
N TYR A 65 -3.43 -7.23 7.90
CA TYR A 65 -4.15 -8.43 7.52
C TYR A 65 -3.24 -9.34 6.70
N PRO A 66 -2.93 -10.57 7.12
CA PRO A 66 -2.06 -11.44 6.34
C PRO A 66 -2.69 -11.76 4.98
N VAL A 67 -1.83 -11.89 3.96
CA VAL A 67 -2.22 -12.33 2.62
C VAL A 67 -1.33 -13.47 2.16
N THR A 68 -1.92 -14.43 1.44
CA THR A 68 -1.23 -15.60 0.91
C THR A 68 -0.78 -15.37 -0.52
N PHE A 69 0.48 -15.66 -0.81
CA PHE A 69 1.02 -15.69 -2.17
C PHE A 69 0.35 -16.83 -2.96
N LEU A 70 -0.18 -16.50 -4.14
CA LEU A 70 -0.78 -17.50 -5.03
C LEU A 70 0.20 -17.91 -6.14
N ARG A 71 0.70 -16.92 -6.87
CA ARG A 71 1.56 -17.13 -8.05
C ARG A 71 2.21 -15.83 -8.51
N SER A 72 3.25 -15.97 -9.32
CA SER A 72 3.86 -14.88 -10.07
C SER A 72 3.91 -15.27 -11.55
N ASN A 73 3.51 -14.38 -12.45
CA ASN A 73 3.63 -14.58 -13.90
C ASN A 73 3.82 -13.23 -14.62
N ASP A 74 4.70 -13.17 -15.62
CA ASP A 74 4.91 -12.00 -16.50
C ASP A 74 5.05 -10.66 -15.75
N GLY A 75 5.87 -10.62 -14.68
CA GLY A 75 6.11 -9.40 -13.87
C GLY A 75 4.95 -9.01 -12.95
N LYS A 76 3.92 -9.85 -12.83
CA LYS A 76 2.79 -9.68 -11.92
C LYS A 76 2.80 -10.72 -10.83
N THR A 77 2.42 -10.29 -9.63
CA THR A 77 2.30 -11.15 -8.46
C THR A 77 0.87 -11.08 -7.93
N PHE A 78 0.34 -12.23 -7.54
CA PHE A 78 -1.04 -12.38 -7.09
C PHE A 78 -1.08 -12.84 -5.64
N PHE A 79 -1.88 -12.15 -4.83
CA PHE A 79 -2.14 -12.50 -3.43
C PHE A 79 -3.64 -12.71 -3.20
N GLU A 80 -3.96 -13.53 -2.22
CA GLU A 80 -5.31 -13.72 -1.67
C GLU A 80 -5.34 -13.25 -0.22
N PHE A 81 -6.46 -12.66 0.20
CA PHE A 81 -6.68 -12.32 1.60
C PHE A 81 -7.01 -13.59 2.40
N ASP A 82 -6.32 -13.80 3.53
CA ASP A 82 -6.44 -15.05 4.30
C ASP A 82 -7.79 -15.20 5.06
N GLY A 83 -8.62 -14.14 5.09
CA GLY A 83 -9.94 -14.16 5.72
C GLY A 83 -11.09 -14.12 4.71
N GLU A 84 -12.29 -14.50 5.13
CA GLU A 84 -13.49 -14.41 4.29
C GLU A 84 -13.93 -12.95 4.08
N SER A 85 -13.84 -12.13 5.12
CA SER A 85 -14.19 -10.71 5.09
C SER A 85 -13.60 -9.96 6.27
N ILE A 86 -13.45 -8.64 6.11
CA ILE A 86 -13.18 -7.72 7.20
C ILE A 86 -14.51 -7.09 7.58
N TRP A 87 -14.88 -7.15 8.87
CA TRP A 87 -16.19 -6.65 9.29
C TRP A 87 -16.12 -5.79 10.53
N PHE A 88 -17.00 -4.78 10.56
CA PHE A 88 -17.06 -3.80 11.63
C PHE A 88 -18.46 -3.21 11.74
N ASP A 89 -18.82 -2.75 12.95
CA ASP A 89 -20.10 -2.12 13.20
C ASP A 89 -19.93 -0.60 13.26
N ILE A 90 -20.79 0.15 12.59
CA ILE A 90 -20.84 1.63 12.59
C ILE A 90 -22.23 2.13 12.96
N ASN A 91 -22.37 3.41 13.26
CA ASN A 91 -23.70 4.00 13.40
C ASN A 91 -24.42 4.02 12.04
N ILE A 92 -25.73 3.80 12.05
CA ILE A 92 -26.54 3.69 10.82
C ILE A 92 -26.46 4.95 9.94
N ASP A 93 -26.33 6.13 10.54
CA ASP A 93 -26.21 7.42 9.86
C ASP A 93 -24.87 7.58 9.13
N GLN A 94 -23.84 6.86 9.55
CA GLN A 94 -22.49 6.86 8.94
C GLN A 94 -22.34 5.87 7.78
N VAL A 95 -23.33 5.01 7.53
CA VAL A 95 -23.26 3.99 6.46
C VAL A 95 -22.99 4.62 5.10
N LYS A 96 -23.65 5.76 4.82
CA LYS A 96 -23.48 6.47 3.55
C LYS A 96 -22.04 6.91 3.32
N ASP A 97 -21.36 7.36 4.37
CA ASP A 97 -19.99 7.90 4.28
C ASP A 97 -19.01 6.79 3.89
N VAL A 98 -19.11 5.63 4.54
CA VAL A 98 -18.35 4.42 4.16
C VAL A 98 -18.71 3.97 2.74
N TRP A 99 -19.98 4.08 2.36
CA TRP A 99 -20.46 3.68 1.04
C TRP A 99 -19.91 4.54 -0.09
N VAL A 100 -19.65 5.82 0.13
CA VAL A 100 -19.08 6.72 -0.89
C VAL A 100 -17.57 6.86 -0.81
N ALA A 101 -16.97 6.50 0.33
CA ALA A 101 -15.52 6.60 0.51
C ALA A 101 -14.74 5.79 -0.52
N ASP A 102 -13.65 6.36 -1.02
CA ASP A 102 -12.64 5.64 -1.78
C ASP A 102 -11.67 5.01 -0.76
N LEU A 103 -11.59 3.68 -0.74
CA LEU A 103 -10.62 2.96 0.08
C LEU A 103 -9.24 2.96 -0.58
N SER A 104 -8.21 3.14 0.25
CA SER A 104 -6.83 2.92 -0.10
C SER A 104 -6.34 1.60 0.46
N PHE A 105 -5.55 0.87 -0.34
CA PHE A 105 -5.01 -0.42 0.02
C PHE A 105 -3.50 -0.43 -0.23
N ARG A 106 -2.75 -1.04 0.69
CA ARG A 106 -1.30 -1.19 0.59
C ARG A 106 -0.90 -2.60 1.01
N LEU A 107 0.07 -3.17 0.30
CA LEU A 107 0.74 -4.40 0.72
C LEU A 107 2.06 -4.04 1.41
N LEU A 108 2.26 -4.56 2.60
CA LEU A 108 3.41 -4.36 3.46
C LEU A 108 4.25 -5.64 3.47
N SER A 109 5.49 -5.51 3.04
CA SER A 109 6.48 -6.59 3.09
C SER A 109 7.12 -6.67 4.48
N ASN A 110 7.26 -7.88 5.03
CA ASN A 110 8.11 -8.11 6.20
C ASN A 110 9.60 -7.84 5.90
N ASN A 111 9.97 -7.81 4.62
CA ASN A 111 11.29 -7.48 4.12
C ASN A 111 11.27 -6.20 3.27
N SER A 112 10.55 -5.17 3.75
CA SER A 112 10.33 -3.87 3.08
C SER A 112 11.59 -3.12 2.61
N ARG A 113 12.77 -3.50 3.12
CA ARG A 113 14.05 -2.99 2.59
C ARG A 113 14.33 -3.48 1.17
N TYR A 114 13.93 -4.70 0.85
CA TYR A 114 14.29 -5.40 -0.38
C TYR A 114 13.09 -5.59 -1.31
N LEU A 115 11.90 -5.82 -0.76
CA LEU A 115 10.67 -6.07 -1.51
C LEU A 115 9.67 -4.94 -1.33
N ALA A 116 9.11 -4.48 -2.46
CA ALA A 116 8.00 -3.54 -2.51
C ALA A 116 6.90 -4.08 -3.42
N TYR A 117 5.65 -3.82 -3.03
CA TYR A 117 4.44 -4.33 -3.68
C TYR A 117 3.52 -3.18 -4.08
N TYR A 118 3.08 -3.17 -5.33
CA TYR A 118 2.24 -2.10 -5.87
C TYR A 118 0.95 -2.67 -6.43
N ILE A 119 -0.14 -2.49 -5.70
CA ILE A 119 -1.45 -2.96 -6.12
C ILE A 119 -1.83 -2.27 -7.45
N LYS A 120 -2.19 -3.09 -8.44
CA LYS A 120 -2.71 -2.66 -9.74
C LYS A 120 -4.18 -2.91 -9.86
N LYS A 121 -4.66 -4.04 -9.31
CA LYS A 121 -6.08 -4.35 -9.25
C LYS A 121 -6.43 -5.02 -7.93
N LEU A 122 -7.56 -4.59 -7.40
CA LEU A 122 -8.23 -5.20 -6.27
C LEU A 122 -9.70 -4.80 -6.36
N ASP A 123 -10.53 -5.74 -6.76
CA ASP A 123 -11.98 -5.56 -6.64
C ASP A 123 -12.36 -5.82 -5.18
N HIS A 124 -13.21 -4.96 -4.63
CA HIS A 124 -13.69 -5.09 -3.26
C HIS A 124 -15.19 -4.83 -3.20
N GLN A 125 -15.85 -5.52 -2.29
CA GLN A 125 -17.29 -5.47 -2.13
C GLN A 125 -17.63 -5.06 -0.70
N PHE A 126 -18.48 -4.06 -0.60
CA PHE A 126 -19.16 -3.70 0.64
C PHE A 126 -20.52 -4.37 0.68
N GLU A 127 -20.82 -5.01 1.79
CA GLU A 127 -22.13 -5.55 2.11
C GLU A 127 -22.60 -4.97 3.45
N TRP A 128 -23.77 -4.33 3.42
CA TRP A 128 -24.39 -3.74 4.59
C TRP A 128 -25.39 -4.73 5.19
N LEU A 129 -25.18 -5.11 6.44
CA LEU A 129 -26.05 -5.99 7.20
C LEU A 129 -26.79 -5.24 8.32
N GLN A 130 -28.06 -5.60 8.51
CA GLN A 130 -28.90 -5.12 9.61
C GLN A 130 -29.86 -6.19 10.15
N PRO A 131 -30.25 -6.10 11.43
CA PRO A 131 -31.33 -6.93 11.95
C PRO A 131 -32.66 -6.53 11.32
N ASP A 132 -33.40 -7.52 10.82
CA ASP A 132 -34.76 -7.36 10.34
C ASP A 132 -35.68 -6.95 11.50
N MET A 133 -36.46 -5.88 11.33
CA MET A 133 -37.31 -5.34 12.39
C MET A 133 -38.41 -6.32 12.87
N LYS A 134 -38.73 -7.36 12.09
CA LYS A 134 -39.78 -8.34 12.43
C LYS A 134 -39.21 -9.66 12.92
N SER A 135 -38.20 -10.21 12.25
CA SER A 135 -37.61 -11.50 12.61
C SER A 135 -36.40 -11.40 13.55
N GLY A 136 -35.77 -10.23 13.65
CA GLY A 136 -34.50 -10.05 14.37
C GLY A 136 -33.30 -10.69 13.70
N GLU A 137 -33.51 -11.39 12.57
CA GLU A 137 -32.44 -12.02 11.80
C GLU A 137 -31.61 -10.98 11.06
N ILE A 138 -30.30 -11.19 11.01
CA ILE A 138 -29.40 -10.31 10.27
C ILE A 138 -29.56 -10.56 8.77
N LYS A 139 -29.91 -9.52 8.01
CA LYS A 139 -30.09 -9.56 6.56
C LYS A 139 -29.19 -8.56 5.85
N SER A 140 -28.86 -8.91 4.61
CA SER A 140 -28.18 -8.02 3.67
C SER A 140 -29.16 -6.97 3.15
N MET A 141 -28.83 -5.71 3.39
CA MET A 141 -29.62 -4.55 2.97
C MET A 141 -29.15 -4.03 1.61
N SER A 142 -27.85 -4.09 1.36
CA SER A 142 -27.26 -3.64 0.10
C SER A 142 -25.89 -4.27 -0.10
N ILE A 143 -25.53 -4.47 -1.36
CA ILE A 143 -24.23 -4.96 -1.79
C ILE A 143 -23.72 -4.01 -2.88
N THR A 144 -22.47 -3.56 -2.77
CA THR A 144 -21.83 -2.73 -3.81
C THR A 144 -20.39 -3.15 -4.00
N THR A 145 -20.03 -3.37 -5.27
CA THR A 145 -18.66 -3.67 -5.68
C THR A 145 -18.00 -2.40 -6.19
N LYS A 146 -16.79 -2.14 -5.72
CA LYS A 146 -15.95 -1.03 -6.15
C LYS A 146 -14.63 -1.57 -6.69
N LYS A 147 -14.08 -0.83 -7.66
CA LYS A 147 -12.74 -1.08 -8.18
C LYS A 147 -11.74 -0.26 -7.39
N PHE A 148 -10.59 -0.86 -7.10
CA PHE A 148 -9.45 -0.13 -6.56
C PHE A 148 -9.08 1.05 -7.46
N LYS A 149 -8.84 2.20 -6.82
CA LYS A 149 -8.18 3.35 -7.43
C LYS A 149 -6.88 3.58 -6.67
N PRO A 150 -5.74 3.74 -7.37
CA PRO A 150 -4.51 4.17 -6.73
C PRO A 150 -4.75 5.46 -5.95
N PRO A 151 -4.21 5.58 -4.72
CA PRO A 151 -4.33 6.81 -3.95
C PRO A 151 -3.77 7.97 -4.77
N LYS A 152 -4.46 9.12 -4.73
CA LYS A 152 -3.95 10.35 -5.34
C LYS A 152 -2.71 10.78 -4.56
N ILE A 153 -1.60 11.02 -5.26
CA ILE A 153 -0.41 11.65 -4.66
C ILE A 153 -0.85 13.03 -4.20
N THR A 154 -0.98 13.21 -2.89
CA THR A 154 -1.37 14.49 -2.29
C THR A 154 -0.26 14.93 -1.35
N GLY A 155 0.07 16.22 -1.33
CA GLY A 155 1.16 16.77 -0.51
C GLY A 155 0.97 16.68 1.02
N LYS A 156 -0.02 15.93 1.50
CA LYS A 156 -0.27 15.55 2.90
C LYS A 156 0.09 14.09 3.16
N GLU A 157 1.04 13.54 2.40
CA GLU A 157 1.47 12.16 2.61
C GLU A 157 2.14 11.99 3.98
N VAL A 158 1.54 11.13 4.80
CA VAL A 158 2.12 10.70 6.07
C VAL A 158 3.04 9.52 5.78
N PHE A 159 4.31 9.67 6.14
CA PHE A 159 5.32 8.64 6.00
C PHE A 159 5.57 7.97 7.35
N SER A 160 5.61 6.64 7.37
CA SER A 160 5.98 5.86 8.55
C SER A 160 7.45 6.08 8.91
N ALA A 161 7.81 5.84 10.17
CA ALA A 161 9.20 5.91 10.63
C ALA A 161 10.13 5.00 9.81
N THR A 162 9.65 3.83 9.39
CA THR A 162 10.40 2.89 8.55
C THR A 162 10.64 3.45 7.14
N GLU A 163 9.64 4.08 6.52
CA GLU A 163 9.80 4.75 5.22
C GLU A 163 10.79 5.92 5.31
N VAL A 164 10.73 6.69 6.40
CA VAL A 164 11.68 7.77 6.69
C VAL A 164 13.10 7.22 6.83
N LEU A 165 13.30 6.15 7.59
CA LEU A 165 14.61 5.50 7.75
C LEU A 165 15.13 4.90 6.44
N ARG A 166 14.25 4.28 5.64
CA ARG A 166 14.60 3.75 4.31
C ARG A 166 15.05 4.88 3.37
N CYS A 167 14.33 6.00 3.35
CA CYS A 167 14.72 7.18 2.56
C CYS A 167 16.04 7.77 3.03
N ALA A 168 16.24 7.92 4.35
CA ALA A 168 17.50 8.42 4.91
C ALA A 168 18.69 7.51 4.55
N ASP A 169 18.53 6.18 4.62
CA ASP A 169 19.54 5.20 4.22
C ASP A 169 19.83 5.27 2.71
N MET A 170 18.79 5.38 1.88
CA MET A 170 18.94 5.58 0.44
C MET A 170 19.73 6.84 0.11
N VAL A 171 19.36 7.99 0.70
CA VAL A 171 20.06 9.26 0.52
C VAL A 171 21.52 9.15 0.99
N SER A 172 21.76 8.58 2.18
CA SER A 172 23.10 8.40 2.74
C SER A 172 24.01 7.56 1.84
N ARG A 173 23.50 6.43 1.31
CA ARG A 173 24.27 5.61 0.35
C ARG A 173 24.53 6.34 -0.96
N SER A 174 23.57 7.12 -1.45
CA SER A 174 23.71 7.90 -2.68
C SER A 174 24.74 9.01 -2.55
N ILE A 175 24.77 9.72 -1.41
CA ILE A 175 25.79 10.75 -1.11
C ILE A 175 27.19 10.15 -1.14
N LYS A 176 27.39 8.96 -0.57
CA LYS A 176 28.69 8.27 -0.58
C LYS A 176 29.19 7.88 -1.96
N LYS A 177 28.31 7.86 -2.97
CA LYS A 177 28.67 7.56 -4.37
C LYS A 177 29.05 8.80 -5.17
N ILE A 178 28.86 10.01 -4.62
CA ILE A 178 29.20 11.26 -5.30
C ILE A 178 30.69 11.31 -5.58
N ASP A 179 31.06 11.46 -6.85
CA ASP A 179 32.43 11.79 -7.22
C ASP A 179 32.64 13.29 -7.01
N LEU A 180 33.52 13.65 -6.07
CA LEU A 180 33.84 15.04 -5.74
C LEU A 180 34.42 15.84 -6.92
N ARG A 181 34.96 15.18 -7.95
CA ARG A 181 35.48 15.84 -9.15
C ARG A 181 34.37 16.34 -10.07
N VAL A 182 33.26 15.59 -10.11
CA VAL A 182 32.10 15.87 -10.99
C VAL A 182 30.97 16.53 -10.19
N GLY A 183 31.03 16.45 -8.87
CA GLY A 183 30.03 17.03 -7.97
C GLY A 183 28.72 16.25 -7.92
N GLY A 184 28.67 15.03 -8.46
CA GLY A 184 27.45 14.22 -8.46
C GLY A 184 27.65 12.75 -8.78
N ALA A 185 26.53 12.03 -8.84
CA ALA A 185 26.45 10.62 -9.19
C ALA A 185 25.06 10.28 -9.78
N TYR A 186 25.03 9.22 -10.60
CA TYR A 186 23.78 8.57 -10.98
C TYR A 186 23.48 7.42 -10.03
N VAL A 187 22.23 7.35 -9.57
CA VAL A 187 21.81 6.42 -8.54
C VAL A 187 20.46 5.80 -8.86
N LYS A 188 20.25 4.60 -8.31
CA LYS A 188 18.93 3.99 -8.26
C LYS A 188 18.28 4.34 -6.92
N PHE A 189 17.21 5.13 -6.98
CA PHE A 189 16.28 5.21 -5.86
C PHE A 189 15.11 4.28 -6.18
N ASN A 190 14.81 3.38 -5.25
CA ASN A 190 13.54 2.68 -5.26
C ASN A 190 12.55 3.64 -4.59
N THR A 191 11.83 4.38 -5.41
CA THR A 191 10.96 5.48 -4.97
C THR A 191 9.53 5.02 -4.69
N ASP A 192 9.30 3.71 -4.61
CA ASP A 192 7.97 3.15 -4.53
C ASP A 192 7.00 3.71 -5.61
N LYS A 193 7.47 3.78 -6.87
CA LYS A 193 6.79 4.43 -8.03
C LYS A 193 6.46 5.91 -7.80
N GLY A 194 7.42 6.65 -7.28
CA GLY A 194 7.29 8.09 -7.04
C GLY A 194 6.65 8.46 -5.70
N ARG A 195 6.16 7.50 -4.91
CA ARG A 195 5.62 7.78 -3.57
C ARG A 195 6.67 8.32 -2.61
N LEU A 196 7.88 7.77 -2.64
CA LEU A 196 8.98 8.21 -1.76
C LEU A 196 9.79 9.37 -2.35
N GLU A 197 9.56 9.76 -3.61
CA GLU A 197 10.30 10.85 -4.26
C GLU A 197 10.23 12.16 -3.48
N PRO A 198 9.05 12.65 -3.06
CA PRO A 198 8.96 13.89 -2.30
C PRO A 198 9.78 13.85 -1.01
N LEU A 199 9.79 12.70 -0.33
CA LEU A 199 10.51 12.52 0.92
C LEU A 199 12.03 12.47 0.69
N ILE A 200 12.48 11.70 -0.30
CA ILE A 200 13.90 11.58 -0.67
C ILE A 200 14.46 12.93 -1.12
N ILE A 201 13.74 13.64 -2.00
CA ILE A 201 14.12 14.96 -2.50
C ILE A 201 14.16 15.95 -1.33
N GLY A 202 13.13 15.99 -0.49
CA GLY A 202 13.07 16.90 0.67
C GLY A 202 14.18 16.66 1.69
N MET A 203 14.55 15.40 1.95
CA MET A 203 15.67 15.05 2.83
C MET A 203 17.01 15.50 2.23
N ALA A 204 17.25 15.18 0.97
CA ALA A 204 18.50 15.53 0.29
C ALA A 204 18.66 17.05 0.15
N ASP A 205 17.58 17.77 -0.14
CA ASP A 205 17.55 19.22 -0.27
C ASP A 205 18.03 19.92 1.00
N ARG A 206 17.56 19.46 2.17
CA ARG A 206 17.98 19.94 3.50
C ARG A 206 19.43 19.58 3.85
N LEU A 207 19.95 18.51 3.28
CA LEU A 207 21.33 18.07 3.46
C LEU A 207 22.32 18.75 2.49
N GLY A 208 21.84 19.64 1.60
CA GLY A 208 22.67 20.37 0.65
C GLY A 208 22.88 19.67 -0.69
N TYR A 209 22.01 18.72 -1.04
CA TYR A 209 22.07 17.96 -2.29
C TYR A 209 20.83 18.24 -3.15
N LYS A 210 21.00 18.14 -4.46
CA LYS A 210 19.92 18.20 -5.45
C LYS A 210 19.70 16.80 -6.02
N ILE A 211 18.47 16.31 -5.98
CA ILE A 211 18.08 15.04 -6.60
C ILE A 211 17.09 15.32 -7.73
N GLU A 212 17.33 14.73 -8.90
CA GLU A 212 16.43 14.83 -10.05
C GLU A 212 16.17 13.45 -10.65
N ALA A 213 14.92 13.17 -11.00
CA ALA A 213 14.58 11.97 -11.77
C ALA A 213 15.17 12.08 -13.19
N LEU A 214 15.76 10.99 -13.67
CA LEU A 214 16.30 10.93 -15.03
C LEU A 214 15.18 10.81 -16.05
N SER A 215 15.40 11.35 -17.25
CA SER A 215 14.44 11.13 -18.34
C SER A 215 14.45 9.67 -18.78
N PRO A 216 13.34 9.13 -19.33
CA PRO A 216 13.31 7.76 -19.84
C PRO A 216 14.41 7.48 -20.89
N ALA A 217 14.76 8.48 -21.70
CA ALA A 217 15.84 8.36 -22.68
C ALA A 217 17.22 8.21 -22.03
N ASP A 218 17.48 8.95 -20.95
CA ASP A 218 18.74 8.87 -20.20
C ASP A 218 18.86 7.53 -19.46
N ILE A 219 17.75 7.04 -18.89
CA ILE A 219 17.69 5.72 -18.24
C ILE A 219 18.05 4.64 -19.26
N MET A 220 17.38 4.62 -20.42
CA MET A 220 17.67 3.63 -21.47
C MET A 220 19.12 3.67 -21.95
N ASN A 221 19.69 4.87 -22.09
CA ASN A 221 21.09 5.03 -22.49
C ASN A 221 22.05 4.49 -21.42
N LEU A 222 21.83 4.81 -20.15
CA LEU A 222 22.68 4.33 -19.04
C LEU A 222 22.50 2.82 -18.78
N GLU A 223 21.30 2.29 -18.96
CA GLU A 223 21.04 0.85 -18.94
C GLU A 223 21.78 0.11 -20.06
N SER A 224 21.84 0.69 -21.27
CA SER A 224 22.61 0.12 -22.38
C SER A 224 24.13 0.06 -22.09
N GLN A 225 24.60 0.85 -21.12
CA GLN A 225 25.98 0.85 -20.63
C GLN A 225 26.16 -0.02 -19.37
N GLY A 226 25.14 -0.81 -18.99
CA GLY A 226 25.15 -1.71 -17.84
C GLY A 226 24.88 -1.02 -16.50
N GLN A 227 24.42 0.23 -16.49
CA GLN A 227 24.10 0.95 -15.25
C GLN A 227 22.59 0.90 -14.97
N ASN A 228 22.22 0.41 -13.79
CA ASN A 228 20.84 0.43 -13.32
C ASN A 228 20.61 1.69 -12.47
N VAL A 229 20.03 2.73 -13.06
CA VAL A 229 19.88 4.07 -12.48
C VAL A 229 18.49 4.65 -12.76
N SER A 230 18.08 5.60 -11.94
CA SER A 230 16.74 6.22 -12.04
C SER A 230 16.78 7.73 -11.75
N HIS A 231 17.79 8.18 -11.01
CA HIS A 231 17.92 9.54 -10.54
C HIS A 231 19.37 9.99 -10.62
N SER A 232 19.57 11.30 -10.67
CA SER A 232 20.84 11.94 -10.40
C SER A 232 20.83 12.56 -9.00
N ILE A 233 22.01 12.62 -8.38
CA ILE A 233 22.24 13.35 -7.13
C ILE A 233 23.49 14.22 -7.29
N PHE A 234 23.37 15.51 -6.97
CA PHE A 234 24.44 16.49 -7.09
C PHE A 234 24.60 17.30 -5.81
N LEU A 235 25.82 17.78 -5.55
CA LEU A 235 26.07 18.83 -4.58
C LEU A 235 25.43 20.13 -5.07
N LYS A 236 24.82 20.89 -4.16
CA LYS A 236 24.36 22.26 -4.45
C LYS A 236 25.51 23.26 -4.48
#